data_AF-A0A7Z0SR28-F1
#
_entry.id   AF-A0A7Z0SR28-F1
#
_cell.length_a   1.000
_cell.length_b   1.000
_cell.length_c   1.000
_cell.angle_alpha   90.00
_cell.angle_beta   90.00
_cell.angle_gamma   90.00
#
_symmetry.space_group_name_H-M   'P 1'
#
loop_
_entity.id
_entity.type
_entity.pdbx_description
1 polymer ?
#
loop_
_entity_poly.entity_id
_entity_poly.type
_entity_poly.pdbx_seq_one_letter_code
_entity_poly.pdbx_strand_id
1 'polypeptide(L)' 'MELARKIASNAPLVVQTMKSLARQTLPRSPMDTYYPQKRQLEAIAKSEDAVEGVNAFKEKRAPRFKGH' A
#
# COMPACT_ATOMS: atom_id res chain seq x y z
N MET A 1 -19.15 -28.49 -17.18
CA MET A 1 -18.90 -29.09 -15.84
C MET A 1 -17.53 -29.77 -15.72
N GLU A 2 -16.92 -30.26 -16.81
CA GLU A 2 -15.64 -31.00 -16.75
C GLU A 2 -14.48 -30.20 -16.13
N LEU A 3 -14.30 -28.93 -16.53
CA LEU A 3 -13.24 -28.07 -16.00
C LEU A 3 -13.34 -27.82 -14.49
N ALA A 4 -14.54 -27.53 -14.00
CA ALA A 4 -14.78 -27.30 -12.57
C ALA A 4 -14.41 -28.55 -11.74
N ARG A 5 -14.75 -29.74 -12.26
CA ARG A 5 -14.40 -31.01 -11.62
C ARG A 5 -12.89 -31.25 -11.60
N LYS A 6 -12.17 -30.93 -12.68
CA LYS A 6 -10.70 -31.00 -12.75
C LYS A 6 -10.00 -30.01 -11.80
N ILE A 7 -10.58 -28.84 -11.57
CA ILE A 7 -10.03 -27.87 -10.61
C ILE A 7 -10.28 -28.36 -9.18
N ALA A 8 -11.47 -28.88 -8.89
CA ALA A 8 -11.87 -29.36 -7.58
C ALA A 8 -11.12 -30.62 -7.11
N SER A 9 -10.52 -31.39 -8.03
CA SER A 9 -9.67 -32.55 -7.69
C SER A 9 -8.26 -32.18 -7.21
N ASN A 10 -7.85 -30.91 -7.34
CA ASN A 10 -6.54 -30.44 -6.88
C ASN A 10 -6.57 -30.06 -5.40
N ALA A 11 -5.40 -30.14 -4.73
CA ALA A 11 -5.28 -29.69 -3.34
C ALA A 11 -5.70 -28.21 -3.20
N PRO A 12 -6.57 -27.85 -2.23
CA PRO A 12 -7.06 -26.48 -2.08
C PRO A 12 -5.94 -25.44 -1.93
N LEU A 13 -4.84 -25.79 -1.26
CA LEU A 13 -3.69 -24.91 -1.09
C LEU A 13 -3.00 -24.62 -2.44
N VAL A 14 -2.87 -25.61 -3.32
CA VAL A 14 -2.26 -25.45 -4.64
C VAL A 14 -3.10 -24.54 -5.53
N VAL A 15 -4.42 -24.74 -5.55
CA VAL A 15 -5.34 -23.90 -6.34
C VAL A 15 -5.33 -22.46 -5.83
N GLN A 16 -5.30 -22.26 -4.51
CA GLN A 16 -5.20 -20.92 -3.91
C GLN A 16 -3.88 -20.24 -4.26
N THR A 17 -2.76 -20.96 -4.19
CA THR A 17 -1.43 -20.43 -4.54
C THR A 17 -1.34 -20.08 -6.02
N MET A 18 -1.77 -20.96 -6.92
CA MET A 18 -1.81 -20.69 -8.36
C MET A 18 -2.68 -19.46 -8.67
N LYS A 19 -3.85 -19.34 -8.04
CA LYS A 19 -4.71 -18.16 -8.17
C LYS A 19 -4.04 -16.89 -7.63
N SER A 20 -3.29 -16.99 -6.54
CA SER A 20 -2.53 -15.86 -5.99
C SER A 20 -1.45 -15.39 -6.96
N LEU A 21 -0.64 -16.31 -7.48
CA LEU A 21 0.43 -16.00 -8.44
C LEU A 21 -0.12 -15.40 -9.73
N ALA A 22 -1.20 -15.97 -10.29
CA ALA A 22 -1.85 -15.43 -11.48
C ALA A 22 -2.40 -14.01 -11.29
N ARG A 23 -2.81 -13.63 -10.08
CA ARG A 23 -3.22 -12.24 -9.79
C ARG A 23 -2.04 -11.27 -9.72
N GLN A 24 -0.85 -11.76 -9.37
CA GLN A 24 0.36 -10.94 -9.30
C GLN A 24 0.91 -10.58 -10.69
N THR A 25 0.57 -11.37 -11.72
CA THR A 25 0.96 -11.08 -13.12
C THR A 25 0.02 -10.08 -13.81
N LEU A 26 -1.13 -9.76 -13.21
CA LEU A 26 -2.05 -8.78 -13.75
C LEU A 26 -1.54 -7.36 -13.44
N PRO A 27 -1.78 -6.38 -14.34
CA PRO A 27 -1.51 -4.98 -14.05
C PRO A 27 -2.23 -4.58 -12.77
N ARG A 28 -1.50 -4.01 -11.80
CA ARG A 28 -2.14 -3.44 -10.62
C ARG A 28 -3.01 -2.26 -11.06
N SER A 29 -4.20 -2.14 -10.47
CA SER A 29 -5.01 -0.95 -10.66
C SER A 29 -4.20 0.27 -10.18
N PRO A 30 -4.30 1.45 -10.83
CA PRO A 30 -3.72 2.69 -10.31
C PRO A 30 -4.11 2.96 -8.85
N MET A 31 -5.27 2.45 -8.40
CA MET A 31 -5.70 2.56 -7.01
C MET A 31 -4.93 1.62 -6.06
N ASP A 32 -4.59 0.41 -6.50
CA ASP A 32 -3.83 -0.57 -5.71
C ASP A 32 -2.40 -0.11 -5.50
N THR A 33 -1.84 0.61 -6.47
CA THR A 33 -0.55 1.26 -6.31
C THR A 33 -0.68 2.46 -5.38
N TYR A 34 -1.64 3.36 -5.62
CA TYR A 34 -1.79 4.65 -4.93
C TYR A 34 -2.18 4.57 -3.44
N TYR A 35 -3.07 3.66 -3.04
CA TYR A 35 -3.57 3.59 -1.66
C TYR A 35 -2.48 3.42 -0.60
N PRO A 36 -1.49 2.53 -0.78
CA PRO A 36 -0.34 2.45 0.11
C PRO A 36 0.43 3.77 0.27
N GLN A 37 0.74 4.48 -0.82
CA GLN A 37 1.48 5.75 -0.69
C GLN A 37 0.60 6.85 -0.11
N LYS A 38 -0.71 6.87 -0.43
CA LYS A 38 -1.66 7.81 0.17
C LYS A 38 -1.65 7.69 1.71
N ARG A 39 -1.65 6.47 2.25
CA ARG A 39 -1.54 6.26 3.70
C ARG A 39 -0.25 6.82 4.29
N GLN A 40 0.88 6.65 3.60
CA GLN A 40 2.17 7.21 4.04
C GLN A 40 2.16 8.73 4.02
N LEU A 41 1.63 9.34 2.95
CA LEU A 41 1.49 10.79 2.84
C LEU A 41 0.55 11.37 3.89
N GLU A 42 -0.56 10.68 4.20
CA GLU A 42 -1.47 11.09 5.27
C GLU A 42 -0.81 11.03 6.65
N ALA A 43 0.06 10.03 6.90
CA ALA A 43 0.81 9.96 8.14
C ALA A 43 1.80 11.13 8.28
N ILE A 44 2.52 11.45 7.20
CA ILE A 44 3.41 12.61 7.15
C ILE A 44 2.63 13.90 7.37
N ALA A 45 1.50 14.09 6.70
CA ALA A 45 0.69 15.30 6.83
C ALA A 45 0.12 15.51 8.24
N LYS A 46 -0.03 14.43 9.02
CA LYS A 46 -0.52 14.45 10.40
C LYS A 46 0.60 14.45 11.45
N SER A 47 1.87 14.43 11.03
CA SER A 47 3.00 14.32 11.95
C SER A 47 3.31 15.64 12.66
N GLU A 48 4.03 15.55 13.78
CA GLU A 48 4.61 16.71 14.45
C GLU A 48 5.56 17.49 13.52
N ASP A 49 6.24 16.78 12.60
CA ASP A 49 7.16 17.38 11.64
C ASP A 49 6.44 18.26 10.61
N ALA A 50 5.21 17.90 10.21
CA ALA A 50 4.42 18.77 9.34
C ALA A 50 4.05 20.08 10.04
N VAL A 51 3.67 20.00 11.32
CA VAL A 51 3.36 21.18 12.15
C VAL A 51 4.60 22.04 12.37
N GLU A 52 5.73 21.41 12.72
CA GLU A 52 7.01 22.09 12.92
C GLU A 52 7.51 22.75 11.63
N GLY A 53 7.36 22.10 10.47
CA GLY A 53 7.72 22.70 9.18
C GLY A 53 6.94 24.00 8.91
N VAL A 54 5.63 24.01 9.18
CA VAL A 54 4.79 25.20 9.06
C VAL A 54 5.22 26.29 10.07
N ASN A 55 5.49 25.93 11.32
CA ASN A 55 5.88 26.88 12.35
C ASN A 55 7.26 27.48 12.09
N ALA A 56 8.25 26.65 11.76
CA ALA A 56 9.59 27.10 11.42
C ALA A 56 9.60 28.04 10.21
N PHE A 57 8.77 27.76 9.20
CA PHE A 57 8.57 28.63 8.05
C PHE A 57 7.99 29.99 8.45
N LYS A 58 6.92 30.01 9.27
CA LYS A 58 6.31 31.25 9.78
C LYS A 58 7.30 32.08 10.61
N GLU A 59 8.11 31.41 11.42
CA GLU A 59 9.09 32.03 12.32
C GLU A 59 10.43 32.35 11.64
N LYS A 60 10.60 32.01 10.35
CA LYS A 60 11.84 32.20 9.57
C LYS A 60 13.08 31.61 10.25
N ARG A 61 12.92 30.48 10.92
CA ARG A 61 13.99 29.73 11.58
C ARG A 61 14.19 28.37 10.91
N ALA A 62 15.31 27.73 11.20
CA ALA A 62 15.51 26.34 10.79
C ALA A 62 14.51 25.41 11.51
N PRO A 63 13.88 24.46 10.80
CA PRO A 63 13.01 23.46 11.41
C PRO A 63 13.80 22.41 12.19
N ARG A 64 13.18 21.87 13.24
CA ARG A 64 13.74 20.79 14.07
C ARG A 64 12.87 19.55 13.96
N PHE A 65 13.10 18.76 12.92
CA PHE A 65 12.37 17.53 12.67
C PHE A 65 12.80 16.40 13.60
N LYS A 66 11.85 15.53 13.92
CA LYS A 66 11.98 14.42 14.86
C LYS A 66 11.86 13.04 14.18
N GLY A 67 11.17 12.96 13.04
CA GLY A 67 11.14 11.79 12.17
C GLY A 67 10.38 10.57 12.70
N HIS A 68 9.49 10.73 13.68
CA HIS A 68 8.66 9.66 14.24
C HIS A 68 7.18 10.02 14.25
#